data_AF-E4SL09-F1
#
_entry.id   AF-E4SL09-F1
#
_cell.length_a   1.000
_cell.length_b   1.000
_cell.length_c   1.000
_cell.angle_alpha   90.00
_cell.angle_beta   90.00
_cell.angle_gamma   90.00
#
_symmetry.space_group_name_H-M   'P 1'
#
loop_
_entity.id
_entity.type
_entity.pdbx_description
1 polymer ?
#
loop_
_entity_poly.entity_id
_entity_poly.type
_entity_poly.pdbx_seq_one_letter_code
_entity_poly.pdbx_strand_id
1 'polypeptide(L)' 'MFSVNIFTAIIVLVMGIYDMSYAFNRRKQPNNKGGIRAFMILGVIFTIGGIVMIIRCLINKG' A
#
# COMPACT_ATOMS: atom_id res chain seq x y z
N MET A 1 -7.15 16.63 14.80
CA MET A 1 -7.40 15.76 13.63
C MET A 1 -6.18 15.90 12.72
N PHE A 2 -5.35 14.86 12.55
CA PHE A 2 -4.16 14.96 11.72
C PHE A 2 -4.58 15.25 10.27
N SER A 3 -4.17 16.40 9.71
CA SER A 3 -4.40 16.74 8.31
C SER A 3 -3.42 15.93 7.46
N VAL A 4 -3.86 14.77 7.00
CA VAL A 4 -3.06 13.92 6.11
C VAL A 4 -3.03 14.56 4.73
N ASN A 5 -1.84 14.90 4.26
CA ASN A 5 -1.64 15.49 2.95
C ASN A 5 -1.99 14.47 1.85
N ILE A 6 -2.65 14.92 0.77
CA ILE A 6 -2.95 14.08 -0.39
C ILE A 6 -1.68 13.42 -0.97
N PHE A 7 -0.53 14.09 -0.90
CA PHE A 7 0.75 13.51 -1.32
C PHE A 7 1.15 12.30 -0.47
N THR A 8 0.93 12.34 0.85
CA THR A 8 1.17 11.19 1.73
C THR A 8 0.30 10.01 1.32
N ALA A 9 -0.98 10.25 1.02
CA ALA A 9 -1.90 9.21 0.60
C ALA A 9 -1.46 8.56 -0.74
N ILE A 10 -1.00 9.38 -1.69
CA ILE A 10 -0.46 8.92 -2.98
C ILE A 10 0.81 8.07 -2.77
N ILE A 11 1.76 8.54 -1.96
CA ILE A 11 3.01 7.80 -1.68
C ILE A 11 2.69 6.44 -1.04
N VAL A 12 1.79 6.41 -0.06
CA VAL A 12 1.37 5.17 0.61
C VAL A 12 0.71 4.21 -0.39
N LEU A 13 -0.12 4.72 -1.29
CA LEU A 13 -0.75 3.92 -2.33
C LEU A 13 0.28 3.30 -3.29
N VAL A 14 1.23 4.11 -3.77
CA VAL A 14 2.30 3.66 -4.68
C VAL A 14 3.18 2.61 -4.00
N MET A 15 3.56 2.81 -2.75
CA MET A 15 4.33 1.83 -1.97
C MET A 15 3.57 0.51 -1.80
N GLY A 16 2.27 0.56 -1.49
CA GLY A 16 1.47 -0.66 -1.33
C GLY A 16 1.36 -1.48 -2.62
N ILE A 17 1.18 -0.80 -3.76
CA ILE A 17 1.16 -1.43 -5.08
C ILE A 17 2.54 -2.03 -5.39
N TYR A 18 3.62 -1.29 -5.12
CA TYR A 18 4.99 -1.77 -5.33
C TYR A 18 5.30 -3.04 -4.54
N ASP A 19 4.95 -3.09 -3.25
CA ASP A 19 5.16 -4.25 -2.39
C ASP A 19 4.39 -5.48 -2.90
N MET A 20 3.15 -5.28 -3.35
CA MET A 20 2.37 -6.34 -3.99
C MET A 20 3.00 -6.80 -5.31
N SER A 21 3.42 -5.87 -6.18
CA SER A 21 4.11 -6.20 -7.43
C SER A 21 5.40 -6.98 -7.18
N TYR A 22 6.19 -6.57 -6.18
CA TYR A 22 7.40 -7.25 -5.76
C TYR A 22 7.11 -8.69 -5.30
N ALA A 23 6.12 -8.85 -4.42
CA ALA A 23 5.71 -10.16 -3.94
C ALA A 23 5.16 -11.06 -5.06
N PHE A 24 4.36 -10.51 -5.98
CA PHE A 24 3.83 -11.24 -7.13
C PHE A 24 4.93 -11.70 -8.09
N ASN A 25 5.94 -10.86 -8.33
CA ASN A 25 7.04 -11.20 -9.23
C ASN A 25 7.93 -12.31 -8.63
N ARG A 26 8.07 -12.34 -7.30
CA ARG A 26 8.92 -13.31 -6.59
C ARG A 26 8.18 -14.52 -6.04
N ARG A 27 6.87 -14.65 -6.24
CA ARG A 27 6.01 -15.72 -5.67
C ARG A 27 6.47 -17.16 -5.94
N LYS A 28 7.26 -17.39 -7.00
CA LYS A 28 7.79 -18.71 -7.36
C LYS A 28 9.21 -18.98 -6.85
N GLN A 29 9.83 -18.04 -6.13
CA GLN A 29 11.17 -18.26 -5.60
C GLN A 29 11.16 -19.42 -4.58
N PRO A 30 12.12 -20.36 -4.70
CA PRO A 30 12.19 -21.51 -3.78
C PRO A 30 12.60 -21.08 -2.37
N ASN A 31 13.30 -19.95 -2.25
CA ASN A 31 13.82 -19.43 -1.00
C ASN A 31 13.06 -18.17 -0.53
N ASN A 32 12.99 -17.95 0.79
CA ASN A 32 12.34 -16.79 1.44
C ASN A 32 10.83 -16.59 1.15
N LYS A 33 10.05 -17.69 1.14
CA LYS A 33 8.58 -17.63 0.98
C LYS A 33 7.87 -16.79 2.06
N GLY A 34 8.41 -16.79 3.28
CA GLY A 34 7.89 -15.99 4.41
C GLY A 34 7.98 -14.49 4.14
N GLY A 35 9.15 -14.01 3.70
CA GLY A 35 9.32 -12.60 3.34
C GLY A 35 8.40 -12.17 2.20
N ILE A 36 8.25 -12.98 1.17
CA ILE A 36 7.35 -12.70 0.04
C ILE A 36 5.90 -12.54 0.51
N ARG A 37 5.44 -13.42 1.41
CA ARG A 37 4.09 -13.33 1.98
C ARG A 37 3.91 -12.09 2.85
N ALA A 38 4.95 -11.70 3.61
CA ALA A 38 4.92 -10.47 4.40
C ALA A 38 4.80 -9.22 3.51
N PHE A 39 5.58 -9.12 2.42
CA PHE A 39 5.46 -8.04 1.44
C PHE A 39 4.06 -7.98 0.81
N MET A 40 3.46 -9.14 0.49
CA MET A 40 2.10 -9.19 -0.04
C MET A 40 1.08 -8.62 0.96
N ILE A 41 1.15 -9.03 2.24
CA ILE A 41 0.24 -8.56 3.28
C ILE A 41 0.44 -7.07 3.55
N LEU A 42 1.69 -6.63 3.68
CA LEU A 42 2.03 -5.23 3.92
C LEU A 42 1.55 -4.33 2.78
N GLY A 43 1.77 -4.78 1.54
CA GLY A 43 1.32 -4.08 0.35
C GLY A 43 -0.20 -3.89 0.32
N VAL A 44 -0.97 -4.94 0.63
CA VAL A 44 -2.44 -4.86 0.73
C VAL A 44 -2.87 -3.83 1.78
N ILE A 45 -2.26 -3.84 2.96
CA ILE A 45 -2.56 -2.90 4.05
C ILE A 45 -2.29 -1.45 3.58
N PHE A 46 -1.14 -1.20 2.97
CA PHE A 46 -0.79 0.13 2.48
C PHE A 46 -1.69 0.60 1.34
N THR A 47 -2.08 -0.28 0.41
CA THR A 47 -3.01 0.10 -0.66
C THR A 47 -4.39 0.44 -0.10
N ILE A 48 -4.96 -0.38 0.79
CA ILE A 48 -6.25 -0.08 1.43
C ILE A 48 -6.15 1.23 2.24
N GLY A 49 -5.09 1.39 3.03
CA GLY A 49 -4.85 2.60 3.80
C GLY A 49 -4.75 3.85 2.93
N GLY A 50 -3.99 3.78 1.83
CA GLY A 50 -3.85 4.87 0.85
C GLY A 50 -5.20 5.26 0.22
N ILE A 51 -6.00 4.28 -0.19
CA ILE A 51 -7.36 4.52 -0.74
C ILE A 51 -8.24 5.23 0.30
N VAL A 52 -8.27 4.75 1.54
CA VAL A 52 -9.06 5.36 2.61
C VAL A 52 -8.62 6.80 2.88
N MET A 53 -7.31 7.06 2.89
CA MET A 53 -6.77 8.42 3.05
C MET A 53 -7.19 9.35 1.91
N ILE A 54 -7.14 8.88 0.66
CA ILE A 54 -7.59 9.65 -0.51
C ILE A 54 -9.08 9.99 -0.39
N ILE A 55 -9.93 8.99 -0.11
CA ILE A 55 -11.38 9.19 0.01
C ILE A 55 -11.69 10.23 1.09
N ARG A 56 -11.06 10.11 2.28
CA ARG A 56 -11.25 11.09 3.36
C ARG A 56 -10.76 12.49 2.98
N CYS A 57 -9.64 12.59 2.27
CA CYS A 57 -9.12 13.87 1.80
C CYS A 57 -10.09 14.54 0.81
N LEU A 58 -10.71 13.77 -0.08
CA LEU A 58 -11.68 14.28 -1.05
C LEU A 58 -13.00 14.70 -0.40
N ILE A 59 -13.54 13.91 0.53
CA ILE A 59 -14.77 14.24 1.26
C ILE A 59 -14.60 15.54 2.06
N ASN A 60 -13.46 15.72 2.73
CA ASN A 60 -13.21 16.92 3.54
C ASN A 60 -12.94 18.20 2.71
N LYS A 61 -12.85 18.09 1.38
CA LYS A 61 -12.67 19.23 0.46
C LYS A 61 -13.97 19.70 -0.21
N GLY A 62 -15.02 18.88 -0.20
CA GLY A 62 -16.36 19.24 -0.69
C GLY A 62 -17.18 19.91 0.40
#